data_AF-A0A9E0EV66-F1
#
_entry.id   AF-A0A9E0EV66-F1
#
_cell.length_a   1.000
_cell.length_b   1.000
_cell.length_c   1.000
_cell.angle_alpha   90.00
_cell.angle_beta   90.00
_cell.angle_gamma   90.00
#
_symmetry.space_group_name_H-M   'P 1'
#
loop_
_entity.id
_entity.type
_entity.pdbx_description
1 polymer ?
#
loop_
_entity_poly.entity_id
_entity_poly.type
_entity_poly.pdbx_seq_one_letter_code
_entity_poly.pdbx_strand_id
1 'polypeptide(L)'
;MKKNTLIVIAGLFFLMAWTTASAERYVPDQHPTGIVNWGNGKAYFFSGGQYIRYDIASDKADPGYPKNINAETWPGVIWTDGIDAVVNWGNGKAYFFKGGQYIRYDIKADRADPGYPKNINAETWPGVIWTDGIDAVVNWGNGKAYFFKGGQY
;
A
#
# COMPACT_ATOMS: atom_id res chain seq x y z
N MET A 1 -1.76 28.22 21.04
CA MET A 1 -1.13 27.80 19.78
C MET A 1 -0.89 26.30 19.84
N LYS A 2 -1.67 25.52 19.07
CA LYS A 2 -1.59 24.05 19.08
C LYS A 2 -0.37 23.63 18.26
N LYS A 3 0.54 22.86 18.86
CA LYS A 3 1.69 22.26 18.18
C LYS A 3 1.19 21.05 17.39
N ASN A 4 1.33 21.09 16.07
CA ASN A 4 1.11 19.92 15.22
C ASN A 4 2.35 19.04 15.30
N THR A 5 2.22 17.90 15.98
CA THR A 5 3.23 16.85 15.98
C THR A 5 3.23 16.18 14.62
N LEU A 6 4.33 16.32 13.87
CA LEU A 6 4.61 15.48 12.70
C LEU A 6 4.96 14.07 13.19
N ILE A 7 4.22 13.06 12.73
CA ILE A 7 4.63 11.67 12.80
C ILE A 7 5.41 11.38 11.52
N VAL A 8 6.73 11.30 11.63
CA VAL A 8 7.60 10.75 10.58
C VAL A 8 7.75 9.26 10.88
N ILE A 9 7.19 8.40 10.03
CA ILE A 9 7.49 6.96 10.06
C ILE A 9 8.59 6.72 9.04
N ALA A 10 9.84 6.66 9.49
CA ALA A 10 10.96 6.13 8.72
C ALA A 10 12.04 5.57 9.66
N GLY A 11 12.12 4.24 9.71
CA GLY A 11 13.35 3.45 9.87
C GLY A 11 14.18 3.58 11.15
N LEU A 12 13.92 2.70 12.13
CA LEU A 12 14.97 2.19 13.02
C LEU A 12 14.75 0.69 13.28
N PHE A 13 15.63 -0.15 12.75
CA PHE A 13 15.79 -1.56 13.11
C PHE A 13 17.20 -1.73 13.70
N PHE A 14 17.34 -2.02 15.01
CA PHE A 14 17.97 -3.24 15.56
C PHE A 14 18.16 -3.20 17.11
N LEU A 15 17.79 -4.34 17.72
CA LEU A 15 18.27 -5.05 18.94
C LEU A 15 17.94 -4.69 20.42
N MET A 16 17.62 -5.79 21.14
CA MET A 16 17.53 -6.09 22.60
C MET A 16 16.27 -5.61 23.35
N ALA A 17 15.62 -6.34 24.27
CA ALA A 17 15.71 -7.70 24.83
C ALA A 17 14.47 -7.91 25.75
N TRP A 18 13.96 -9.16 25.78
CA TRP A 18 13.10 -9.85 26.76
C TRP A 18 12.11 -9.06 27.66
N THR A 19 10.81 -9.34 27.51
CA THR A 19 9.88 -9.86 28.56
C THR A 19 8.44 -9.97 28.01
N THR A 20 7.67 -10.87 28.62
CA THR A 20 6.36 -11.44 28.23
C THR A 20 5.23 -10.45 27.95
N ALA A 21 4.48 -10.62 26.85
CA ALA A 21 3.01 -10.46 26.78
C ALA A 21 2.45 -10.79 25.38
N SER A 22 1.23 -11.34 25.37
CA SER A 22 0.55 -12.10 24.30
C SER A 22 0.10 -11.29 23.08
N ALA A 23 1.05 -10.78 22.31
CA ALA A 23 0.82 -10.34 20.94
C ALA A 23 1.90 -10.93 20.05
N GLU A 24 1.71 -12.17 19.62
CA GLU A 24 2.32 -12.65 18.37
C GLU A 24 1.62 -11.85 17.24
N ARG A 25 2.03 -10.60 16.98
CA ARG A 25 3.14 -10.19 16.10
C ARG A 25 3.09 -10.97 14.79
N TYR A 26 2.53 -10.31 13.78
CA TYR A 26 2.88 -10.54 12.38
C TYR A 26 4.35 -10.94 12.27
N VAL A 27 4.60 -12.16 11.80
CA VAL A 27 5.94 -12.73 11.64
C VAL A 27 6.62 -12.01 10.47
N PRO A 28 7.68 -11.23 10.71
CA PRO A 28 8.35 -10.45 9.69
C PRO A 28 9.29 -11.36 8.89
N ASP A 29 8.72 -12.08 7.94
CA ASP A 29 9.48 -12.68 6.82
C ASP A 29 8.80 -12.40 5.47
N GLN A 30 7.92 -11.40 5.50
CA GLN A 30 7.10 -10.93 4.41
C GLN A 30 7.23 -9.40 4.50
N HIS A 31 8.24 -8.84 3.85
CA HIS A 31 8.41 -7.39 3.78
C HIS A 31 7.17 -6.82 3.10
N PRO A 32 6.34 -5.98 3.77
CA PRO A 32 5.19 -5.41 3.11
C PRO A 32 5.64 -4.61 1.90
N THR A 33 5.15 -4.98 0.73
CA THR A 33 5.46 -4.30 -0.53
C THR A 33 4.48 -3.16 -0.76
N GLY A 34 3.22 -3.34 -0.37
CA GLY A 34 2.20 -2.29 -0.44
C GLY A 34 1.73 -1.86 0.94
N ILE A 35 1.79 -0.56 1.24
CA ILE A 35 1.17 0.01 2.44
C ILE A 35 0.36 1.25 2.05
N VAL A 36 -0.93 1.27 2.41
CA VAL A 36 -1.81 2.39 2.06
C VAL A 36 -2.79 2.72 3.17
N ASN A 37 -2.93 4.01 3.49
CA ASN A 37 -4.07 4.50 4.24
C ASN A 37 -5.27 4.59 3.29
N TRP A 38 -6.32 3.83 3.58
CA TRP A 38 -7.46 3.72 2.68
C TRP A 38 -8.43 4.91 2.79
N GLY A 39 -8.26 5.78 3.80
CA GLY A 39 -9.12 6.95 4.02
C GLY A 39 -10.43 6.66 4.76
N ASN A 40 -10.62 5.43 5.23
CA ASN A 40 -11.78 5.00 6.03
C ASN A 40 -11.41 4.64 7.48
N GLY A 41 -10.31 5.18 7.99
CA GLY A 41 -9.76 4.82 9.31
C GLY A 41 -9.01 3.49 9.34
N LYS A 42 -8.82 2.84 8.18
CA LYS A 42 -8.04 1.61 8.05
C LYS A 42 -6.78 1.84 7.22
N ALA A 43 -5.73 1.12 7.57
CA ALA A 43 -4.54 0.94 6.75
C ALA A 43 -4.48 -0.50 6.23
N TYR A 44 -3.98 -0.69 5.01
CA TYR A 44 -3.86 -2.00 4.39
C TYR A 44 -2.38 -2.27 4.11
N PHE A 45 -1.93 -3.47 4.48
CA PHE A 45 -0.55 -3.91 4.29
C PHE A 45 -0.59 -5.17 3.44
N PHE A 46 0.05 -5.12 2.27
CA PHE A 46 0.13 -6.19 1.29
C PHE A 46 1.50 -6.82 1.35
N SER A 47 1.55 -8.15 1.31
CA SER A 47 2.80 -8.90 1.16
C SER A 47 2.51 -10.22 0.47
N GLY A 48 3.25 -10.50 -0.61
CA GLY A 48 2.96 -11.61 -1.50
C GLY A 48 1.48 -11.61 -1.92
N GLY A 49 0.89 -12.79 -2.06
CA GLY A 49 -0.52 -12.95 -2.43
C GLY A 49 -1.53 -12.63 -1.32
N GLN A 50 -1.12 -11.94 -0.25
CA GLN A 50 -1.95 -11.70 0.93
C GLN A 50 -1.91 -10.25 1.38
N TYR A 51 -2.89 -9.88 2.21
CA TYR A 51 -2.94 -8.58 2.85
C TYR A 51 -3.58 -8.66 4.24
N ILE A 52 -3.26 -7.68 5.09
CA ILE A 52 -3.98 -7.41 6.35
C ILE A 52 -4.71 -6.07 6.25
N ARG A 53 -5.81 -5.93 6.99
CA ARG A 53 -6.47 -4.65 7.24
C ARG A 53 -6.30 -4.27 8.70
N TYR A 54 -5.67 -3.14 8.93
CA TYR A 54 -5.35 -2.61 10.25
C TYR A 54 -6.31 -1.48 10.62
N ASP A 55 -6.90 -1.57 11.80
CA ASP A 55 -7.71 -0.52 12.39
C ASP A 55 -6.81 0.46 13.13
N ILE A 56 -6.74 1.69 12.62
CA ILE A 56 -5.83 2.73 13.13
C ILE A 56 -6.28 3.20 14.52
N ALA A 57 -7.59 3.25 14.78
CA ALA A 57 -8.12 3.78 16.04
C ALA A 57 -7.93 2.82 17.22
N SER A 58 -8.00 1.52 16.95
CA SER A 58 -7.84 0.45 17.95
C SER A 58 -6.47 -0.21 17.93
N ASP A 59 -5.55 0.27 17.09
CA ASP A 59 -4.15 -0.14 17.03
C ASP A 59 -3.98 -1.67 16.86
N LYS A 60 -4.81 -2.28 16.01
CA LYS A 60 -4.76 -3.73 15.75
C LYS A 60 -5.24 -4.11 14.36
N ALA A 61 -4.78 -5.26 13.88
CA ALA A 61 -5.38 -5.90 12.71
C ALA A 61 -6.83 -6.31 13.00
N ASP A 62 -7.71 -6.15 12.01
CA ASP A 62 -9.08 -6.67 12.09
C ASP A 62 -9.05 -8.22 12.19
N PRO A 63 -10.00 -8.85 12.89
CA PRO A 63 -10.10 -10.31 12.92
C PRO A 63 -10.32 -10.92 11.53
N GLY A 64 -9.77 -12.13 11.30
CA GLY A 64 -9.92 -12.87 10.04
C GLY A 64 -8.94 -12.46 8.93
N TYR A 65 -7.85 -11.76 9.28
CA TYR A 65 -6.71 -11.48 8.42
C TYR A 65 -5.48 -12.32 8.84
N PRO A 66 -4.53 -12.61 7.93
CA PRO A 66 -4.45 -12.15 6.55
C PRO A 66 -5.52 -12.79 5.63
N LYS A 67 -5.84 -12.08 4.55
CA LYS A 67 -6.71 -12.57 3.47
C LYS A 67 -5.92 -12.62 2.17
N ASN A 68 -6.30 -13.54 1.28
CA ASN A 68 -5.71 -13.64 -0.05
C ASN A 68 -6.12 -12.45 -0.92
N ILE A 69 -5.27 -12.04 -1.84
CA ILE A 69 -5.61 -11.13 -2.93
C ILE A 69 -6.30 -11.96 -4.01
N ASN A 70 -7.61 -11.82 -4.13
CA ASN A 70 -8.40 -12.53 -5.15
C ASN A 70 -9.63 -11.72 -5.59
N ALA A 71 -10.44 -12.31 -6.47
CA ALA A 71 -11.64 -11.67 -7.02
C ALA A 71 -12.75 -11.38 -5.99
N GLU A 72 -12.71 -12.00 -4.80
CA GLU A 72 -13.68 -11.76 -3.73
C GLU A 72 -13.26 -10.58 -2.85
N THR A 73 -11.96 -10.40 -2.62
CA THR A 73 -11.43 -9.35 -1.73
C THR A 73 -11.03 -8.07 -2.47
N TRP A 74 -10.56 -8.21 -3.71
CA TRP A 74 -10.07 -7.13 -4.55
C TRP A 74 -10.54 -7.34 -6.01
N PRO A 75 -11.85 -7.25 -6.29
CA PRO A 75 -12.39 -7.55 -7.61
C PRO A 75 -11.66 -6.80 -8.75
N GLY A 76 -11.11 -7.54 -9.70
CA GLY A 76 -10.38 -7.00 -10.85
C GLY A 76 -8.92 -6.62 -10.61
N VAL A 77 -8.39 -6.77 -9.38
CA VAL A 77 -6.94 -6.83 -9.15
C VAL A 77 -6.45 -8.23 -9.48
N ILE A 78 -5.85 -8.40 -10.65
CA ILE A 78 -5.49 -9.72 -11.21
C ILE A 78 -4.19 -10.31 -10.64
N TRP A 79 -3.40 -9.52 -9.92
CA TRP A 79 -2.11 -9.93 -9.37
C TRP A 79 -2.26 -10.62 -8.01
N THR A 80 -2.63 -11.90 -8.06
CA THR A 80 -2.92 -12.72 -6.88
C THR A 80 -1.68 -13.19 -6.13
N ASP A 81 -0.49 -13.00 -6.69
CA ASP A 81 0.82 -13.30 -6.11
C ASP A 81 1.46 -12.09 -5.40
N GLY A 82 0.85 -10.91 -5.51
CA GLY A 82 1.25 -9.70 -4.81
C GLY A 82 1.43 -8.48 -5.70
N ILE A 83 1.69 -7.35 -5.08
CA ILE A 83 1.87 -6.04 -5.71
C ILE A 83 3.19 -5.43 -5.26
N ASP A 84 3.72 -4.47 -6.00
CA ASP A 84 4.96 -3.78 -5.65
C ASP A 84 4.70 -2.50 -4.87
N ALA A 85 3.61 -1.79 -5.18
CA ALA A 85 3.20 -0.59 -4.44
C ALA A 85 1.69 -0.32 -4.58
N VAL A 86 1.13 0.48 -3.67
CA VAL A 86 -0.25 0.95 -3.73
C VAL A 86 -0.38 2.35 -3.15
N VAL A 87 -1.21 3.19 -3.78
CA VAL A 87 -1.50 4.54 -3.28
C VAL A 87 -2.99 4.85 -3.40
N ASN A 88 -3.55 5.48 -2.36
CA ASN A 88 -4.82 6.17 -2.46
C ASN A 88 -4.56 7.57 -3.05
N TRP A 89 -5.12 7.84 -4.22
CA TRP A 89 -4.87 9.08 -4.95
C TRP A 89 -5.66 10.28 -4.43
N GLY A 90 -6.61 10.06 -3.52
CA GLY A 90 -7.42 11.13 -2.94
C GLY A 90 -8.54 11.64 -3.85
N ASN A 91 -8.69 11.08 -5.05
CA ASN A 91 -9.78 11.39 -5.98
C ASN A 91 -10.85 10.28 -6.05
N GLY A 92 -10.93 9.43 -5.01
CA GLY A 92 -11.80 8.25 -4.99
C GLY A 92 -11.24 7.03 -5.73
N LYS A 93 -10.00 7.12 -6.25
CA LYS A 93 -9.29 5.99 -6.87
C LYS A 93 -8.06 5.60 -6.05
N ALA A 94 -7.77 4.30 -6.02
CA ALA A 94 -6.49 3.77 -5.63
C ALA A 94 -5.74 3.23 -6.85
N TYR A 95 -4.43 3.23 -6.81
CA TYR A 95 -3.59 2.70 -7.88
C TYR A 95 -2.66 1.64 -7.31
N PHE A 96 -2.76 0.43 -7.87
CA PHE A 96 -1.92 -0.71 -7.55
C PHE A 96 -0.86 -0.84 -8.63
N PHE A 97 0.40 -1.05 -8.27
CA PHE A 97 1.52 -1.17 -9.19
C PHE A 97 2.15 -2.56 -9.08
N LYS A 98 2.55 -3.13 -10.23
CA LYS A 98 3.35 -4.35 -10.30
C LYS A 98 4.15 -4.36 -11.61
N GLY A 99 5.47 -4.51 -11.50
CA GLY A 99 6.40 -4.32 -12.60
C GLY A 99 6.14 -3.00 -13.34
N GLY A 100 6.23 -3.03 -14.67
CA GLY A 100 5.97 -1.87 -15.52
C GLY A 100 4.49 -1.50 -15.71
N GLN A 101 3.59 -1.95 -14.84
CA GLN A 101 2.14 -1.81 -15.01
C GLN A 101 1.43 -1.32 -13.75
N TYR A 102 0.22 -0.80 -13.94
CA TYR A 102 -0.64 -0.37 -12.85
C TYR A 102 -2.12 -0.69 -13.11
N ILE A 103 -2.89 -0.89 -12.03
CA ILE A 103 -4.35 -1.05 -12.03
C ILE A 103 -4.97 0.13 -11.28
N ARG A 104 -5.99 0.75 -11.86
CA ARG A 104 -6.80 1.77 -11.17
C ARG A 104 -8.03 1.11 -10.55
N TYR A 105 -8.19 1.29 -9.25
CA TYR A 105 -9.27 0.73 -8.45
C TYR A 105 -10.24 1.82 -8.02
N ASP A 106 -11.53 1.62 -8.26
CA ASP A 106 -12.58 2.48 -7.77
C ASP A 106 -12.91 2.10 -6.32
N ILE A 107 -12.62 3.02 -5.39
CA ILE A 107 -12.80 2.77 -3.96
C ILE A 107 -14.28 2.68 -3.60
N LYS A 108 -15.15 3.42 -4.30
CA LYS A 108 -16.59 3.45 -4.00
C LYS A 108 -17.30 2.22 -4.58
N ALA A 109 -16.94 1.82 -5.79
CA ALA A 109 -17.50 0.64 -6.44
C ALA A 109 -16.84 -0.68 -5.98
N ASP A 110 -15.76 -0.58 -5.19
CA ASP A 110 -14.97 -1.68 -4.66
C ASP A 110 -14.53 -2.68 -5.75
N ARG A 111 -13.96 -2.14 -6.84
CA ARG A 111 -13.46 -2.94 -7.97
C ARG A 111 -12.48 -2.16 -8.84
N ALA A 112 -11.63 -2.89 -9.57
CA ALA A 112 -10.84 -2.31 -10.64
C ALA A 112 -11.72 -1.73 -11.75
N ASP A 113 -11.30 -0.59 -12.29
CA ASP A 113 -11.89 -0.03 -13.50
C ASP A 113 -11.61 -0.95 -14.70
N PRO A 114 -12.51 -1.03 -15.70
CA PRO A 114 -12.26 -1.79 -16.91
C PRO A 114 -11.11 -1.18 -17.75
N GLY A 115 -10.40 -2.03 -18.49
CA GLY A 115 -9.28 -1.61 -19.35
C GLY A 115 -7.94 -1.46 -18.63
N TYR A 116 -7.80 -2.07 -17.45
CA TYR A 116 -6.57 -2.21 -16.68
C TYR A 116 -6.12 -3.68 -16.63
N PRO A 117 -4.81 -3.97 -16.47
CA PRO A 117 -3.71 -3.04 -16.20
C PRO A 117 -3.32 -2.18 -17.41
N LYS A 118 -2.66 -1.06 -17.14
CA LYS A 118 -2.02 -0.20 -18.15
C LYS A 118 -0.53 -0.09 -17.85
N ASN A 119 0.27 0.20 -18.89
CA ASN A 119 1.71 0.40 -18.74
C ASN A 119 2.01 1.71 -18.02
N ILE A 120 3.08 1.73 -17.24
CA ILE A 120 3.67 2.94 -16.68
C ILE A 120 4.50 3.59 -17.78
N ASN A 121 4.13 4.80 -18.21
CA ASN A 121 4.83 5.55 -19.24
C ASN A 121 4.55 7.06 -19.13
N ALA A 122 5.16 7.86 -20.01
CA ALA A 122 5.00 9.31 -20.01
C ALA A 122 3.57 9.81 -20.25
N GLU A 123 2.69 8.99 -20.85
CA GLU A 123 1.28 9.34 -21.10
C GLU A 123 0.40 9.11 -19.87
N THR A 124 0.70 8.06 -19.10
CA THR A 124 -0.12 7.62 -17.95
C THR A 124 0.39 8.16 -16.62
N TRP A 125 1.71 8.27 -16.48
CA TRP A 125 2.42 8.77 -15.30
C TRP A 125 3.54 9.74 -15.72
N PRO A 126 3.18 10.96 -16.17
CA PRO A 126 4.17 11.95 -16.62
C PRO A 126 5.20 12.26 -15.52
N GLY A 127 6.48 12.16 -15.85
CA GLY A 127 7.59 12.43 -14.93
C GLY A 127 8.08 11.23 -14.11
N VAL A 128 7.36 10.10 -14.13
CA VAL A 128 7.87 8.84 -13.58
C VAL A 128 8.80 8.18 -14.59
N ILE A 129 10.10 8.15 -14.28
CA ILE A 129 11.13 7.63 -15.19
C ILE A 129 11.31 6.10 -15.11
N TRP A 130 10.86 5.48 -14.02
CA TRP A 130 10.94 4.03 -13.83
C TRP A 130 9.70 3.35 -14.40
N THR A 131 9.84 2.81 -15.60
CA THR A 131 8.73 2.17 -16.34
C THR A 131 8.73 0.65 -16.18
N ASP A 132 9.63 0.09 -15.39
CA ASP A 132 9.84 -1.35 -15.16
C ASP A 132 9.40 -1.80 -13.75
N GLY A 133 9.09 -0.86 -12.84
CA GLY A 133 8.69 -1.15 -11.47
C GLY A 133 8.84 0.05 -10.53
N ILE A 134 8.01 0.08 -9.50
CA ILE A 134 8.00 1.10 -8.45
C ILE A 134 7.94 0.39 -7.11
N ASP A 135 8.85 0.72 -6.19
CA ASP A 135 8.98 0.03 -4.89
C ASP A 135 8.03 0.60 -3.83
N ALA A 136 7.72 1.90 -3.94
CA ALA A 136 6.70 2.54 -3.12
C ALA A 136 6.14 3.78 -3.80
N VAL A 137 4.93 4.17 -3.43
CA VAL A 137 4.33 5.43 -3.84
C VAL A 137 3.52 6.03 -2.70
N VAL A 138 3.67 7.33 -2.46
CA VAL A 138 2.97 8.04 -1.39
C VAL A 138 2.36 9.31 -1.94
N ASN A 139 1.05 9.48 -1.74
CA ASN A 139 0.38 10.77 -1.90
C ASN A 139 0.57 11.58 -0.62
N TRP A 140 1.24 12.72 -0.72
CA TRP A 140 1.58 13.56 0.44
C TRP A 140 0.45 14.51 0.86
N GLY A 141 -0.64 14.57 0.11
CA GLY A 141 -1.80 15.40 0.43
C GLY A 141 -1.60 16.90 0.18
N ASN A 142 -0.47 17.33 -0.35
CA ASN A 142 -0.21 18.72 -0.78
C ASN A 142 -0.23 18.89 -2.31
N GLY A 143 -0.93 17.98 -3.01
CA GLY A 143 -0.94 17.93 -4.47
C GLY A 143 0.29 17.27 -5.09
N LYS A 144 1.17 16.66 -4.29
CA LYS A 144 2.33 15.90 -4.76
C LYS A 144 2.19 14.42 -4.40
N ALA A 145 2.67 13.57 -5.31
CA ALA A 145 2.97 12.18 -5.04
C ALA A 145 4.47 11.96 -5.20
N TYR A 146 5.03 11.09 -4.36
CA TYR A 146 6.43 10.67 -4.41
C TYR A 146 6.47 9.20 -4.78
N PHE A 147 7.31 8.85 -5.74
CA PHE A 147 7.52 7.48 -6.20
C PHE A 147 8.92 7.07 -5.81
N PHE A 148 9.13 5.84 -5.38
CA PHE A 148 10.42 5.40 -4.86
C PHE A 148 10.89 4.18 -5.66
N LYS A 149 12.18 4.14 -5.98
CA LYS A 149 12.85 2.95 -6.51
C LYS A 149 14.29 2.88 -6.00
N GLY A 150 14.63 1.80 -5.31
CA GLY A 150 15.89 1.68 -4.61
C GLY A 150 16.13 2.87 -3.67
N GLY A 151 17.25 3.57 -3.85
CA GLY A 151 17.59 4.76 -3.06
C GLY A 151 17.12 6.10 -3.63
N GLN A 152 16.22 6.11 -4.62
CA GLN A 152 15.81 7.31 -5.36
C GLN A 152 14.29 7.60 -5.19
N TYR A 153 13.91 8.88 -5.33
CA TYR A 153 12.50 9.33 -5.33
C TYR A 153 12.25 10.62 -6.13
#